data_AF-A0A2H9LD22-F1
#
_entry.id   AF-A0A2H9LD22-F1
#
_cell.length_a   1.000
_cell.length_b   1.000
_cell.length_c   1.000
_cell.angle_alpha   90.00
_cell.angle_beta   90.00
_cell.angle_gamma   90.00
#
_symmetry.space_group_name_H-M   'P 1'
#
loop_
_entity.id
_entity.type
_entity.pdbx_description
1 polymer ?
#
loop_
_entity_poly.entity_id
_entity_poly.type
_entity_poly.pdbx_seq_one_letter_code
_entity_poly.pdbx_strand_id
1 'polypeptide(L)'
;MFNQRNDFLHKTSRYYVNNYDFIAAEDLDIRNIIKESYLARNIMDASWNHFLQMLKYKAESAGISFVKVNPRNTTSKCYKCGTIVKKPLYERIHKCTCGLEIDRDHNAALNILKSGQELASEPLELLNREAMN
;
A
#
# COMPACT_ATOMS: atom_id res chain seq x y z
N MET A 1 -17.12 -0.97 -26.60
CA MET A 1 -16.73 -0.35 -25.31
C MET A 1 -15.28 -0.76 -25.00
N PHE A 2 -14.31 -0.19 -25.72
CA PHE A 2 -12.90 -0.57 -25.61
C PHE A 2 -12.18 0.52 -24.80
N ASN A 3 -11.49 0.15 -23.72
CA ASN A 3 -10.49 0.95 -22.99
C ASN A 3 -10.89 1.90 -21.82
N GLN A 4 -12.14 1.94 -21.33
CA GLN A 4 -12.51 2.80 -20.17
C GLN A 4 -11.71 2.49 -18.89
N ARG A 5 -11.48 1.21 -18.61
CA ARG A 5 -10.70 0.77 -17.44
C ARG A 5 -9.26 1.27 -17.54
N ASN A 6 -8.62 1.07 -18.68
CA ASN A 6 -7.25 1.49 -18.87
C ASN A 6 -7.11 3.02 -18.81
N ASP A 7 -8.05 3.74 -19.41
CA ASP A 7 -8.11 5.20 -19.32
C ASP A 7 -8.22 5.66 -17.86
N PHE A 8 -9.09 5.04 -17.06
CA PHE A 8 -9.18 5.30 -15.62
C PHE A 8 -7.84 5.03 -14.91
N LEU A 9 -7.21 3.87 -15.14
CA LEU A 9 -5.93 3.55 -14.51
C LEU A 9 -4.82 4.53 -14.92
N HIS A 10 -4.79 4.96 -16.19
CA HIS A 10 -3.83 5.94 -16.68
C HIS A 10 -4.02 7.32 -16.03
N LYS A 11 -5.26 7.79 -15.95
CA LYS A 11 -5.61 9.08 -15.33
C LYS A 11 -5.30 9.06 -13.84
N THR A 12 -5.74 8.02 -13.13
CA THR A 12 -5.53 7.89 -11.69
C THR A 12 -4.05 7.78 -11.34
N SER A 13 -3.27 6.95 -12.05
CA SER A 13 -1.83 6.85 -11.77
C SER A 13 -1.07 8.14 -12.09
N ARG A 14 -1.48 8.86 -13.15
CA ARG A 14 -0.89 10.18 -13.47
C ARG A 14 -1.26 11.22 -12.43
N TYR A 15 -2.49 11.21 -11.91
CA TYR A 15 -2.91 12.11 -10.84
C TYR A 15 -1.98 11.99 -9.62
N TYR A 16 -1.76 10.77 -9.12
CA TYR A 16 -0.89 10.58 -7.95
C TYR A 16 0.55 11.02 -8.22
N VAL A 17 1.13 10.64 -9.37
CA VAL A 17 2.49 11.05 -9.73
C VAL A 17 2.63 12.56 -9.89
N ASN A 18 1.58 13.28 -10.31
CA ASN A 18 1.67 14.73 -10.47
C ASN A 18 1.47 15.53 -9.17
N ASN A 19 0.95 14.91 -8.11
CA ASN A 19 0.54 15.62 -6.89
C ASN A 19 1.32 15.20 -5.64
N TYR A 20 2.17 14.17 -5.72
CA TYR A 20 2.89 13.65 -4.57
C TYR A 20 4.34 13.31 -4.94
N ASP A 21 5.28 13.71 -4.09
CA ASP A 21 6.72 13.47 -4.28
C ASP A 21 7.19 12.13 -3.69
N PHE A 22 6.30 11.45 -2.96
CA PHE A 22 6.54 10.16 -2.34
C PHE A 22 5.26 9.32 -2.34
N ILE A 23 5.37 8.07 -2.77
CA ILE A 23 4.24 7.14 -2.83
C ILE A 23 4.67 5.82 -2.19
N ALA A 24 3.90 5.35 -1.20
CA ALA A 24 4.07 4.03 -0.61
C ALA A 24 2.83 3.16 -0.85
N ALA A 25 3.05 1.87 -1.09
CA ALA A 25 1.99 0.89 -1.25
C ALA A 25 2.39 -0.46 -0.61
N GLU A 26 1.40 -1.25 -0.23
CA GLU A 26 1.65 -2.62 0.23
C GLU A 26 2.20 -3.51 -0.89
N ASP A 27 3.18 -4.34 -0.56
CA ASP A 27 3.58 -5.45 -1.42
C ASP A 27 2.66 -6.66 -1.21
N LEU A 28 1.45 -6.55 -1.76
CA LEU A 28 0.48 -7.63 -1.69
C LEU A 28 0.86 -8.75 -2.67
N ASP A 29 0.93 -9.99 -2.17
CA ASP A 29 0.90 -11.16 -3.04
C ASP A 29 -0.53 -11.39 -3.53
N ILE A 30 -0.90 -10.63 -4.57
CA ILE A 30 -2.23 -10.67 -5.17
C ILE A 30 -2.58 -12.08 -5.65
N ARG A 31 -1.60 -12.90 -6.06
CA ARG A 31 -1.85 -14.28 -6.49
C ARG A 31 -2.32 -15.13 -5.31
N ASN A 32 -1.68 -15.01 -4.16
CA ASN A 32 -2.10 -15.72 -2.96
C ASN A 32 -3.44 -15.21 -2.43
N ILE A 33 -3.67 -13.88 -2.43
CA ILE A 33 -4.96 -13.32 -1.99
C ILE A 33 -6.11 -13.81 -2.88
N ILE A 34 -5.91 -13.88 -4.21
CA ILE A 34 -6.92 -14.42 -5.14
C ILE A 34 -7.21 -15.91 -4.85
N LYS A 35 -6.20 -16.71 -4.50
CA LYS A 35 -6.38 -18.13 -4.19
C LYS A 35 -7.13 -18.35 -2.88
N GLU A 36 -6.86 -17.53 -1.88
CA GLU A 36 -7.37 -17.72 -0.52
C GLU A 36 -8.68 -16.95 -0.25
N SER A 37 -9.08 -16.03 -1.13
CA SER A 37 -10.21 -15.14 -0.90
C SER A 37 -11.41 -15.45 -1.78
N TYR A 38 -12.59 -15.51 -1.15
CA TYR A 38 -13.88 -15.46 -1.83
C TYR A 38 -14.10 -14.13 -2.61
N LEU A 39 -13.23 -13.13 -2.41
CA LEU A 39 -13.24 -11.83 -3.11
C LEU A 39 -12.34 -11.81 -4.35
N ALA A 40 -11.80 -12.95 -4.78
CA ALA A 40 -10.95 -13.11 -5.96
C ALA A 40 -11.42 -12.31 -7.18
N ARG A 41 -12.72 -12.38 -7.50
CA ARG A 41 -13.32 -11.69 -8.64
C ARG A 41 -13.23 -10.16 -8.50
N ASN A 42 -13.57 -9.61 -7.34
CA ASN A 42 -13.48 -8.17 -7.08
C ASN A 42 -12.04 -7.65 -7.14
N ILE A 43 -11.08 -8.44 -6.65
CA ILE A 43 -9.65 -8.10 -6.68
C ILE A 43 -9.12 -8.10 -8.12
N MET A 44 -9.50 -9.10 -8.91
CA MET A 44 -9.13 -9.18 -10.33
C MET A 44 -9.77 -8.04 -11.13
N ASP A 45 -11.04 -7.72 -10.87
CA ASP A 45 -11.76 -6.64 -11.55
C ASP A 45 -11.16 -5.26 -11.23
N ALA A 46 -10.65 -5.05 -10.01
CA ALA A 46 -9.97 -3.82 -9.61
C ALA A 46 -8.62 -3.58 -10.31
N SER A 47 -8.06 -4.59 -11.00
CA SER A 47 -6.80 -4.47 -11.76
C SER A 47 -5.63 -3.87 -10.95
N TRP A 48 -5.58 -4.18 -9.65
CA TRP A 48 -4.66 -3.57 -8.68
C TRP A 48 -3.18 -3.73 -9.09
N ASN A 49 -2.78 -4.94 -9.51
CA ASN A 49 -1.41 -5.17 -9.99
C ASN A 49 -1.04 -4.25 -11.16
N HIS A 50 -1.96 -4.08 -12.10
CA HIS A 50 -1.73 -3.21 -13.26
C HIS A 50 -1.62 -1.75 -12.83
N PHE A 51 -2.51 -1.31 -11.93
CA PHE A 51 -2.45 0.03 -11.36
C PHE A 51 -1.11 0.32 -10.66
N LEU A 52 -0.61 -0.58 -9.81
CA LEU A 52 0.66 -0.40 -9.11
C LEU A 52 1.85 -0.43 -10.06
N GLN A 53 1.82 -1.28 -11.09
CA GLN A 53 2.85 -1.24 -12.15
C GLN A 53 2.86 0.11 -12.86
N MET A 54 1.67 0.64 -13.19
CA MET A 54 1.55 1.96 -13.81
C MET A 54 2.03 3.10 -12.92
N LEU A 55 1.70 3.02 -11.65
CA LEU A 55 2.12 4.01 -10.66
C LEU A 55 3.65 3.98 -10.51
N LYS A 56 4.24 2.78 -10.41
CA LYS A 56 5.68 2.58 -10.31
C LYS A 56 6.44 3.17 -11.50
N TYR A 57 6.15 2.73 -12.73
CA TYR A 57 6.94 3.22 -13.87
C TYR A 57 6.78 4.72 -14.11
N LYS A 58 5.60 5.30 -13.81
CA LYS A 58 5.37 6.74 -13.93
C LYS A 58 6.08 7.54 -12.84
N ALA A 59 6.09 7.04 -11.61
CA ALA A 59 6.84 7.65 -10.52
C ALA A 59 8.34 7.65 -10.84
N GLU A 60 8.90 6.51 -11.26
CA GLU A 60 10.29 6.40 -11.71
C GLU A 60 10.61 7.38 -12.85
N SER A 61 9.72 7.48 -13.85
CA SER A 61 9.89 8.42 -14.98
C SER A 61 9.84 9.90 -14.56
N ALA A 62 9.18 10.21 -13.44
CA ALA A 62 9.06 11.56 -12.90
C ALA A 62 10.09 11.89 -11.82
N GLY A 63 11.00 10.95 -11.49
CA GLY A 63 11.96 11.11 -10.40
C GLY A 63 11.33 11.04 -9.00
N ILE A 64 10.13 10.46 -8.88
CA ILE A 64 9.37 10.34 -7.64
C ILE A 64 9.64 8.98 -7.00
N SER A 65 9.82 8.96 -5.68
CA SER A 65 10.05 7.73 -4.94
C SER A 65 8.77 6.91 -4.80
N PHE A 66 8.81 5.66 -5.28
CA PHE A 66 7.76 4.67 -5.11
C PHE A 66 8.28 3.48 -4.29
N VAL A 67 7.76 3.29 -3.08
CA VAL A 67 8.22 2.27 -2.14
C VAL A 67 7.12 1.24 -1.89
N LYS A 68 7.50 -0.03 -1.93
CA LYS A 68 6.64 -1.12 -1.49
C LYS A 68 6.98 -1.53 -0.06
N VAL A 69 5.96 -1.71 0.77
CA VAL A 69 6.13 -2.07 2.19
C VAL A 69 5.53 -3.44 2.49
N ASN A 70 6.01 -4.08 3.55
CA ASN A 70 5.44 -5.33 4.03
C ASN A 70 3.97 -5.12 4.49
N PRO A 71 2.98 -5.84 3.94
CA PRO A 71 1.58 -5.68 4.30
C PRO A 71 1.22 -6.21 5.70
N ARG A 72 2.14 -6.91 6.37
CA ARG A 72 1.86 -7.56 7.65
C ARG A 72 1.49 -6.53 8.71
N ASN A 73 0.31 -6.71 9.30
CA ASN A 73 -0.23 -5.89 10.39
C ASN A 73 -0.55 -4.42 10.06
N THR A 74 -0.51 -4.00 8.80
CA THR A 74 -0.83 -2.60 8.42
C THR A 74 -2.24 -2.18 8.87
N THR A 75 -3.22 -3.06 8.77
CA THR A 75 -4.63 -2.81 9.15
C THR A 75 -4.90 -3.01 10.66
N SER A 76 -4.07 -3.79 11.34
CA SER A 76 -4.25 -4.16 12.75
C SER A 76 -3.44 -3.28 13.70
N LYS A 77 -2.24 -2.85 13.30
CA LYS A 77 -1.38 -1.94 14.07
C LYS A 77 -2.00 -0.55 14.13
N CYS A 78 -2.10 0.03 15.32
CA CYS A 78 -2.51 1.42 15.46
C CYS A 78 -1.38 2.34 14.99
N TYR A 79 -1.65 3.23 14.03
CA TYR A 79 -0.61 4.15 13.54
C TYR A 79 -0.09 5.10 14.63
N LYS A 80 -0.96 5.44 15.60
CA LYS A 80 -0.65 6.38 16.69
C LYS A 80 0.26 5.77 17.76
N CYS A 81 -0.04 4.56 18.24
CA CYS A 81 0.66 3.97 19.39
C CYS A 81 1.33 2.61 19.12
N GLY A 82 1.15 2.02 17.94
CA GLY A 82 1.75 0.74 17.56
C GLY A 82 1.07 -0.52 18.13
N THR A 83 0.07 -0.38 19.00
CA THR A 83 -0.67 -1.54 19.56
C THR A 83 -1.42 -2.29 18.48
N ILE A 84 -1.40 -3.63 18.53
CA ILE A 84 -2.17 -4.47 17.62
C ILE A 84 -3.63 -4.56 18.09
N VAL A 85 -4.55 -4.08 17.26
CA VAL A 85 -5.99 -4.19 17.43
C VAL A 85 -6.51 -5.28 16.48
N LYS A 86 -6.78 -6.47 17.03
CA LYS A 86 -7.40 -7.57 16.28
C LYS A 86 -8.87 -7.25 16.03
N LYS A 87 -9.30 -7.42 14.78
CA LYS A 87 -10.67 -7.14 14.34
C LYS A 87 -10.99 -7.91 13.05
N PRO A 88 -12.26 -8.29 12.83
CA PRO A 88 -12.68 -8.98 11.61
C PRO A 88 -12.75 -8.03 10.41
N LEU A 89 -12.79 -8.59 9.19
CA LEU A 89 -12.78 -7.82 7.94
C LEU A 89 -13.99 -6.89 7.76
N TYR A 90 -15.13 -7.17 8.40
CA TYR A 90 -16.31 -6.31 8.33
C TYR A 90 -16.21 -5.08 9.26
N GLU A 91 -15.29 -5.09 10.23
CA GLU A 91 -15.08 -3.95 11.11
C GLU A 91 -14.27 -2.88 10.35
N ARG A 92 -14.94 -1.76 10.08
CA ARG A 92 -14.40 -0.67 9.24
C ARG A 92 -13.81 0.47 10.05
N ILE A 93 -14.05 0.52 11.35
CA ILE A 93 -13.49 1.53 12.25
C ILE A 93 -12.34 0.88 13.03
N HIS A 94 -11.19 1.54 13.06
CA HIS A 94 -10.07 1.19 13.92
C HIS A 94 -10.22 1.93 15.25
N LYS A 95 -10.64 1.22 16.31
CA LYS A 95 -10.68 1.74 17.68
C LYS A 95 -9.52 1.20 18.50
N CYS A 96 -8.67 2.07 19.00
CA CYS A 96 -7.51 1.70 19.81
C CYS A 96 -7.66 2.20 21.26
N THR A 97 -7.10 1.45 22.21
CA THR A 97 -7.06 1.81 23.64
C THR A 97 -6.29 3.11 23.91
N CYS A 98 -5.46 3.59 22.98
CA CYS A 98 -4.80 4.89 23.05
C CYS A 98 -5.72 6.10 22.70
N GLY A 99 -7.02 5.83 22.50
CA GLY A 99 -8.03 6.83 22.16
C GLY A 99 -8.12 7.19 20.68
N LEU A 100 -7.43 6.47 19.79
CA LEU A 100 -7.58 6.66 18.35
C LEU A 100 -8.86 5.96 17.85
N GLU A 101 -9.69 6.69 17.12
CA GLU A 101 -10.87 6.15 16.40
C GLU A 101 -10.94 6.76 15.00
N ILE A 102 -10.57 5.98 13.97
CA ILE A 102 -10.58 6.41 12.55
C ILE A 102 -11.00 5.25 11.63
N ASP A 103 -11.24 5.53 10.34
CA ASP A 103 -11.42 4.46 9.35
C ASP A 103 -10.20 3.52 9.29
N ARG A 104 -10.46 2.22 9.14
CA ARG A 104 -9.44 1.17 9.14
C ARG A 104 -8.45 1.31 7.99
N ASP A 105 -8.93 1.64 6.80
CA ASP A 105 -8.09 1.75 5.62
C ASP A 105 -7.29 3.05 5.69
N HIS A 106 -7.82 4.12 6.31
CA HIS A 106 -7.03 5.31 6.66
C HIS A 106 -5.92 4.98 7.68
N ASN A 107 -6.20 4.23 8.74
CA ASN A 107 -5.15 3.76 9.67
C ASN A 107 -4.07 2.94 8.93
N ALA A 108 -4.48 2.06 8.02
CA ALA A 108 -3.56 1.28 7.21
C ALA A 108 -2.69 2.16 6.32
N ALA A 109 -3.28 3.13 5.61
CA ALA A 109 -2.56 4.08 4.77
C ALA A 109 -1.49 4.87 5.56
N LEU A 110 -1.80 5.29 6.80
CA LEU A 110 -0.84 5.97 7.66
C LEU A 110 0.32 5.06 8.08
N ASN A 111 0.04 3.79 8.39
CA ASN A 111 1.11 2.81 8.67
C ASN A 111 1.98 2.56 7.43
N ILE A 112 1.37 2.42 6.26
CA ILE A 112 2.06 2.19 4.98
C ILE A 112 2.97 3.38 4.65
N LEU A 113 2.47 4.60 4.79
CA LEU A 113 3.25 5.81 4.56
C LEU A 113 4.46 5.87 5.51
N LYS A 114 4.23 5.63 6.81
CA LYS A 114 5.30 5.64 7.80
C LYS A 114 6.39 4.60 7.49
N SER A 115 6.00 3.35 7.23
CA SER A 115 6.96 2.29 6.88
C SER A 115 7.67 2.56 5.56
N GLY A 116 6.99 3.17 4.58
CA GLY A 116 7.62 3.57 3.32
C GLY A 116 8.68 4.64 3.53
N GLN A 117 8.39 5.65 4.36
CA GLN A 117 9.34 6.70 4.70
C GLN A 117 10.54 6.16 5.48
N GLU A 118 10.31 5.25 6.43
CA GLU A 118 11.36 4.56 7.18
C GLU A 118 12.31 3.85 6.21
N LEU A 119 11.79 3.00 5.30
CA LEU A 119 12.60 2.29 4.29
C LEU A 119 13.34 3.25 3.34
N ALA A 120 12.72 4.36 2.94
CA ALA A 120 13.37 5.34 2.07
C ALA A 120 14.47 6.14 2.78
N SER A 121 14.40 6.23 4.10
CA SER A 121 15.39 6.92 4.93
C SER A 121 16.53 6.02 5.41
N GLU A 122 16.44 4.70 5.20
CA GLU A 122 17.51 3.77 5.56
C GLU A 122 18.77 4.07 4.74
N PRO A 123 19.93 4.29 5.39
CA PRO A 123 21.19 4.45 4.67
C PRO A 123 21.47 3.20 3.83
N LEU A 124 21.91 3.41 2.58
CA LEU A 124 22.34 2.38 1.60
C LEU A 124 23.33 1.34 2.16
N GLU A 125 23.90 1.56 3.34
CA GLU A 125 24.87 0.70 4.01
C GLU A 125 24.28 -0.56 4.69
N LEU A 126 22.96 -0.60 4.97
CA LEU A 126 22.32 -1.76 5.61
C LEU A 126 21.79 -2.81 4.61
N LEU A 127 21.35 -2.40 3.43
CA LEU A 127 20.89 -3.30 2.36
C LEU A 127 22.02 -4.21 1.81
N ASN A 128 23.28 -3.76 1.89
CA ASN A 128 24.43 -4.54 1.44
C ASN A 128 24.91 -5.61 2.46
N ARG A 129 24.38 -5.61 3.69
CA ARG A 129 24.76 -6.60 4.71
C ARG A 129 23.84 -7.82 4.72
N GLU A 130 22.60 -7.68 4.28
CA GLU A 130 21.64 -8.79 4.18
C GLU A 130 21.79 -9.58 2.87
N ALA A 131 22.35 -8.98 1.82
CA ALA A 131 22.64 -9.66 0.56
C ALA A 131 23.92 -10.52 0.57
N MET A 132 24.66 -10.56 1.69
CA MET A 132 25.91 -11.32 1.85
C MET A 132 25.86 -12.38 2.97
N ASN A 133 24.67 -12.71 3.50
CA ASN A 133 24.48 -13.84 4.43
C ASN A 133 23.45 -14.82 3.88
#